data_AF-A0A558BRY3-F1
#
_entry.id   AF-A0A558BRY3-F1
#
_cell.length_a   1.000
_cell.length_b   1.000
_cell.length_c   1.000
_cell.angle_alpha   90.00
_cell.angle_beta   90.00
_cell.angle_gamma   90.00
#
_symmetry.space_group_name_H-M   'P 1'
#
loop_
_entity.id
_entity.type
_entity.pdbx_description
1 polymer ?
#
loop_
_entity_poly.entity_id
_entity_poly.type
_entity_poly.pdbx_seq_one_letter_code
_entity_poly.pdbx_strand_id
1 'polypeptide(L)'
;MLVPLYHPSAGPALGLLPVNLAEVDAAHLVRILAQPHAQLLVDCGTLACQRTLGICFLVSQLLVLRQSGASIQLRNASPVLRRCLHKLGLSTFFLLVD
;
A
#
# COMPACT_ATOMS: atom_id res chain seq x y z
N MET A 1 32.79 11.70 -31.24
CA MET A 1 31.40 11.23 -31.22
C MET A 1 31.20 10.38 -29.98
N LEU A 2 30.39 10.82 -29.03
CA LEU A 2 29.84 10.00 -27.95
C LEU A 2 28.53 10.68 -27.52
N VAL A 3 27.42 10.06 -27.91
CA VAL A 3 26.06 10.48 -27.56
C VAL A 3 25.80 10.03 -26.12
N PRO A 4 25.48 10.92 -25.17
CA PRO A 4 24.97 10.48 -23.89
C PRO A 4 23.53 9.98 -24.10
N LEU A 5 23.32 8.68 -23.91
CA LEU A 5 22.00 8.08 -23.87
C LEU A 5 21.21 8.68 -22.70
N TYR A 6 20.21 9.48 -23.06
CA TYR A 6 19.15 9.94 -22.18
C TYR A 6 18.45 8.73 -21.55
N HIS A 7 18.61 8.52 -20.25
CA HIS A 7 17.67 7.73 -19.45
C HIS A 7 16.88 8.70 -18.58
N PRO A 8 15.59 8.95 -18.89
CA PRO A 8 14.70 9.62 -17.96
C PRO A 8 14.16 8.54 -17.03
N SER A 9 14.72 8.41 -15.84
CA SER A 9 14.06 7.66 -14.76
C SER A 9 14.06 8.44 -13.44
N ALA A 10 13.92 9.76 -13.54
CA ALA A 10 13.16 10.49 -12.54
C ALA A 10 11.66 10.26 -12.85
N GLY A 11 11.17 9.06 -12.53
CA GLY A 11 9.72 8.89 -12.33
C GLY A 11 9.30 9.89 -11.26
N PRO A 12 8.09 10.47 -11.34
CA PRO A 12 7.65 11.42 -10.32
C PRO A 12 7.80 10.71 -8.99
N ALA A 13 8.55 11.32 -8.07
CA ALA A 13 8.57 10.92 -6.68
C ALA A 13 7.15 11.16 -6.13
N LEU A 14 6.22 10.28 -6.50
CA LEU A 14 4.92 10.15 -5.87
C LEU A 14 5.25 9.74 -4.45
N GLY A 15 5.28 10.74 -3.56
CA GLY A 15 5.66 10.56 -2.18
C GLY A 15 4.89 9.38 -1.61
N LEU A 16 5.62 8.31 -1.28
CA LEU A 16 5.07 7.16 -0.58
C LEU A 16 4.45 7.68 0.70
N LEU A 17 3.11 7.76 0.73
CA LEU A 17 2.43 8.35 1.86
C LEU A 17 2.23 7.26 2.91
N PRO A 18 2.78 7.42 4.13
CA PRO A 18 2.51 6.51 5.20
C PRO A 18 1.04 6.65 5.62
N VAL A 19 0.25 5.59 5.44
CA VAL A 19 -1.16 5.55 5.82
C VAL A 19 -1.33 4.62 7.01
N ASN A 20 -1.67 5.18 8.17
CA ASN A 20 -2.12 4.41 9.31
C ASN A 20 -3.63 4.15 9.18
N LEU A 21 -4.00 2.95 8.75
CA LEU A 21 -5.40 2.56 8.55
C LEU A 21 -6.26 2.58 9.84
N ALA A 22 -5.63 2.62 11.02
CA ALA A 22 -6.35 2.68 12.29
C ALA A 22 -6.84 4.10 12.65
N GLU A 23 -6.14 5.12 12.17
CA GLU A 23 -6.34 6.51 12.59
C GLU A 23 -6.64 7.47 11.43
N VAL A 24 -6.63 6.97 10.20
CA VAL A 24 -6.80 7.82 9.03
C VAL A 24 -8.23 8.34 8.89
N ASP A 25 -8.32 9.67 8.74
CA ASP A 25 -9.54 10.36 8.36
C ASP A 25 -9.89 10.01 6.90
N ALA A 26 -11.11 9.53 6.69
CA ALA A 26 -11.64 9.17 5.37
C ALA A 26 -11.56 10.34 4.38
N ALA A 27 -11.77 11.58 4.82
CA ALA A 27 -11.67 12.75 3.95
C ALA A 27 -10.24 12.99 3.45
N HIS A 28 -9.25 12.74 4.32
CA HIS A 28 -7.83 12.84 3.95
C HIS A 28 -7.46 11.74 2.95
N LEU A 29 -7.94 10.52 3.19
CA LEU A 29 -7.70 9.38 2.30
C LEU A 29 -8.33 9.57 0.92
N VAL A 30 -9.56 10.11 0.83
CA VAL A 30 -10.19 10.44 -0.46
C VAL A 30 -9.36 11.45 -1.26
N ARG A 31 -8.78 12.46 -0.60
CA ARG A 31 -7.92 13.46 -1.28
C ARG A 31 -6.64 12.84 -1.83
N ILE A 32 -6.09 11.84 -1.14
CA ILE A 32 -4.90 11.11 -1.59
C ILE A 32 -5.27 10.20 -2.76
N LEU A 33 -6.38 9.46 -2.64
CA LEU A 33 -6.87 8.56 -3.70
C LEU A 33 -7.35 9.31 -4.94
N ALA A 34 -7.74 10.58 -4.82
CA ALA A 34 -8.06 11.44 -5.96
C ALA A 34 -6.83 11.75 -6.83
N GLN A 35 -5.61 11.48 -6.36
CA GLN A 35 -4.41 11.63 -7.17
C GLN A 35 -4.23 10.43 -8.10
N PRO A 36 -4.03 10.65 -9.42
CA PRO A 36 -3.75 9.57 -10.34
C PRO A 36 -2.44 8.87 -9.94
N HIS A 37 -2.48 7.55 -9.81
CA HIS A 37 -1.36 6.70 -9.39
C HIS A 37 -0.84 6.93 -7.96
N ALA A 38 -1.73 7.24 -7.00
CA ALA A 38 -1.36 7.31 -5.59
C ALA A 38 -0.60 6.04 -5.13
N GLN A 39 0.58 6.24 -4.55
CA GLN A 39 1.40 5.17 -3.95
C GLN A 39 1.30 5.26 -2.43
N LEU A 40 0.73 4.22 -1.82
CA LEU A 40 0.48 4.15 -0.39
C LEU A 40 1.47 3.19 0.27
N LEU A 41 2.11 3.64 1.34
CA LEU A 41 2.89 2.80 2.23
C LEU A 41 2.07 2.50 3.49
N VAL A 42 1.72 1.24 3.69
CA VAL A 42 0.99 0.80 4.89
C VAL A 42 1.95 0.04 5.79
N ASP A 43 2.30 0.65 6.93
CA ASP A 43 3.06 -0.03 7.98
C ASP A 43 2.13 -0.96 8.76
N CYS A 44 2.27 -2.26 8.54
CA CYS A 44 1.45 -3.28 9.18
C CYS A 44 1.90 -3.62 10.60
N GLY A 45 3.06 -3.13 11.05
CA GLY A 45 3.62 -3.41 12.38
C GLY A 45 2.98 -2.55 13.48
N THR A 46 2.49 -1.37 13.13
CA THR A 46 1.86 -0.41 14.06
C THR A 46 0.32 -0.51 14.06
N LEU A 47 -0.27 -1.32 13.17
CA LEU A 47 -1.73 -1.48 13.07
C LEU A 47 -2.28 -2.29 14.25
N ALA A 48 -2.68 -1.59 15.30
CA ALA A 48 -3.42 -2.16 16.44
C ALA A 48 -4.67 -2.95 15.99
N CYS A 49 -5.26 -2.60 14.84
CA CYS A 49 -6.43 -3.27 14.26
C CYS A 49 -6.24 -4.77 13.99
N GLN A 50 -5.02 -5.27 13.74
CA GLN A 50 -4.80 -6.71 13.54
C GLN A 50 -5.16 -7.53 14.78
N ARG A 51 -4.98 -6.97 15.98
CA ARG A 51 -5.34 -7.64 17.24
C ARG A 51 -6.84 -7.55 17.55
N THR A 52 -7.49 -6.45 17.20
CA THR A 52 -8.86 -6.17 17.64
C THR A 52 -9.93 -6.54 16.61
N LEU A 53 -9.65 -6.36 15.32
CA LEU A 53 -10.60 -6.58 14.20
C LEU A 53 -10.19 -7.75 13.29
N GLY A 54 -9.00 -8.31 13.52
CA GLY A 54 -8.48 -9.46 12.81
C GLY A 54 -7.94 -9.14 11.41
N ILE A 55 -7.36 -10.17 10.80
CA ILE A 55 -6.64 -10.06 9.52
C ILE A 55 -7.59 -9.84 8.34
N CYS A 56 -8.79 -10.42 8.38
CA CYS A 56 -9.78 -10.24 7.31
C CYS A 56 -10.19 -8.78 7.15
N PHE A 57 -10.39 -8.05 8.25
CA PHE A 57 -10.71 -6.62 8.20
C PHE A 57 -9.60 -5.82 7.50
N LEU A 58 -8.34 -6.10 7.85
CA LEU A 58 -7.20 -5.46 7.20
C LEU A 58 -7.16 -5.76 5.70
N VAL A 59 -7.32 -7.02 5.30
CA VAL A 59 -7.35 -7.42 3.89
C VAL A 59 -8.49 -6.71 3.14
N SER A 60 -9.68 -6.60 3.72
CA SER A 60 -10.80 -5.87 3.12
C SER A 60 -10.47 -4.39 2.90
N GLN A 61 -9.87 -3.71 3.88
CA GLN A 61 -9.45 -2.31 3.73
C GLN A 61 -8.42 -2.15 2.60
N LEU A 62 -7.42 -3.03 2.55
CA LEU A 62 -6.41 -3.02 1.49
C LEU A 62 -7.03 -3.22 0.10
N LEU A 63 -8.03 -4.09 -0.03
CA LEU A 63 -8.75 -4.30 -1.28
C LEU A 63 -9.56 -3.08 -1.70
N VAL A 64 -10.22 -2.40 -0.76
CA VAL A 64 -10.95 -1.15 -1.05
C VAL A 64 -10.00 -0.08 -1.58
N LEU A 65 -8.83 0.08 -0.96
CA LEU A 65 -7.80 0.99 -1.43
C LEU A 65 -7.29 0.61 -2.83
N ARG A 66 -7.09 -0.68 -3.11
CA ARG A 66 -6.70 -1.13 -4.46
C ARG A 66 -7.77 -0.85 -5.51
N GLN A 67 -9.06 -1.00 -5.18
CA GLN A 67 -10.15 -0.71 -6.11
C GLN A 67 -10.18 0.76 -6.55
N SER A 68 -9.68 1.68 -5.72
CA SER A 68 -9.54 3.09 -6.10
C SER A 68 -8.36 3.37 -7.05
N GLY A 69 -7.59 2.36 -7.44
CA GLY A 69 -6.45 2.49 -8.34
C GLY A 69 -5.11 2.78 -7.66
N ALA A 70 -5.06 2.79 -6.33
CA ALA A 70 -3.83 3.01 -5.59
C ALA A 70 -2.85 1.84 -5.71
N SER A 71 -1.56 2.14 -5.83
CA SER A 71 -0.51 1.15 -5.63
C SER A 71 -0.18 1.04 -4.15
N ILE A 72 -0.19 -0.17 -3.59
CA ILE A 72 -0.05 -0.37 -2.15
C ILE A 72 1.19 -1.18 -1.85
N GLN A 73 2.05 -0.59 -1.02
CA GLN A 73 3.21 -1.22 -0.43
C GLN A 73 2.93 -1.54 1.03
N LEU A 74 3.18 -2.78 1.43
CA LEU A 74 3.00 -3.27 2.79
C LEU A 74 4.35 -3.40 3.47
N ARG A 75 4.60 -2.60 4.49
CA ARG A 75 5.77 -2.70 5.35
C ARG A 75 5.45 -3.49 6.62
N ASN A 76 6.41 -4.21 7.19
CA ASN A 76 6.24 -4.94 8.45
C ASN A 76 5.03 -5.91 8.46
N ALA A 77 4.70 -6.50 7.30
CA ALA A 77 3.58 -7.43 7.19
C ALA A 77 3.83 -8.70 8.02
N SER A 78 2.93 -8.99 8.97
CA SER A 78 3.02 -10.15 9.85
C SER A 78 2.99 -11.46 9.06
N PRO A 79 3.64 -12.55 9.53
CA PRO A 79 3.66 -13.83 8.81
C PRO A 79 2.25 -14.38 8.49
N VAL A 80 1.29 -14.12 9.38
CA VAL A 80 -0.10 -14.54 9.21
C VAL A 80 -0.78 -13.72 8.10
N LEU A 81 -0.54 -12.41 8.02
CA LEU A 81 -1.02 -11.58 6.92
C LEU A 81 -0.41 -12.02 5.59
N ARG A 82 0.92 -12.24 5.53
CA ARG A 82 1.60 -12.73 4.31
C ARG A 82 0.99 -14.06 3.85
N ARG A 83 0.78 -15.01 4.78
CA ARG A 83 0.13 -16.30 4.48
C ARG A 83 -1.32 -16.13 4.02
N CYS A 84 -2.08 -15.21 4.62
CA CYS A 84 -3.45 -14.94 4.24
C CYS A 84 -3.52 -14.38 2.81
N LEU A 85 -2.72 -13.36 2.49
CA LEU A 85 -2.61 -12.80 1.15
C LEU A 85 -2.20 -13.85 0.11
N HIS A 86 -1.27 -14.73 0.46
CA HIS A 86 -0.87 -15.82 -0.43
C HIS A 86 -2.01 -16.82 -0.69
N LYS A 87 -2.69 -17.28 0.37
CA LYS A 87 -3.79 -18.23 0.23
C LYS A 87 -4.98 -17.67 -0.54
N LEU A 88 -5.22 -16.36 -0.45
CA LEU A 88 -6.27 -15.68 -1.18
C LEU A 88 -5.87 -15.28 -2.61
N GLY A 89 -4.64 -15.59 -3.04
CA GLY A 89 -4.14 -15.19 -4.37
C GLY A 89 -3.92 -13.68 -4.52
N LEU A 90 -3.85 -12.94 -3.41
CA LEU A 90 -3.77 -11.48 -3.39
C LEU A 90 -2.33 -10.94 -3.40
N SER A 91 -1.33 -11.82 -3.34
CA SER A 91 0.08 -11.41 -3.20
C SER A 91 0.60 -10.58 -4.38
N THR A 92 0.03 -10.76 -5.57
CA THR A 92 0.40 -9.98 -6.77
C THR A 92 -0.15 -8.55 -6.73
N PHE A 93 -1.13 -8.27 -5.87
CA PHE A 93 -1.73 -6.95 -5.74
C PHE A 93 -1.04 -6.08 -4.68
N PHE A 94 -0.17 -6.64 -3.86
CA PHE A 94 0.47 -5.91 -2.77
C PHE A 94 1.98 -6.10 -2.87
N LEU A 95 2.72 -5.00 -2.88
CA LEU A 95 4.17 -5.04 -2.83
C LEU A 95 4.60 -5.16 -1.37
N LEU A 96 5.14 -6.30 -0.97
CA LEU A 96 5.71 -6.47 0.37
C LEU A 96 7.12 -5.87 0.38
N VAL A 97 7.36 -4.95 1.31
CA VAL A 97 8.65 -4.31 1.57
C VAL A 97 9.06 -4.61 3.01
N ASP A 98 10.29 -5.11 3.19
CA ASP A 98 10.87 -5.40 4.51
C ASP A 98 11.47 -4.14 5.14
#